data_AF-A0A2X3F5P0-F1
#
_entry.id   AF-A0A2X3F5P0-F1
#
_cell.length_a   1.000
_cell.length_b   1.000
_cell.length_c   1.000
_cell.angle_alpha   90.00
_cell.angle_beta   90.00
_cell.angle_gamma   90.00
#
_symmetry.space_group_name_H-M   'P 1'
#
loop_
_entity.id
_entity.type
_entity.pdbx_description
1 polymer ?
#
loop_
_entity_poly.entity_id
_entity_poly.type
_entity_poly.pdbx_seq_one_letter_code
_entity_poly.pdbx_strand_id
1 'polypeptide(L)'
;MTPRGEISWVDAEQSEDEIRRQLLSSPHSLFPVCRGELDEIIGIVRAKEMLVALESGENVAALASASPAIVVPETLDPINLLGVLRRARGSFVIVTNEFGVVQGLVTPLDVLEAIAGEFPDADETPEIVIDGDGWLIKGSTDLHALQQALGLDPLINDDEDIATVAGLVISANGHIPRIGDVVSASAAAFLP
;
A
#
# COMPACT_ATOMS: atom_id res chain seq x y z
N MET A 1 6.82 0.01 0.35
CA MET A 1 6.77 0.24 1.81
C MET A 1 5.51 1.03 2.06
N THR A 2 4.77 0.70 3.11
CA THR A 2 3.66 1.53 3.56
C THR A 2 4.21 2.76 4.30
N PRO A 3 4.01 3.99 3.78
CA PRO A 3 4.49 5.20 4.42
C PRO A 3 3.73 5.48 5.72
N ARG A 4 4.35 6.23 6.64
CA ARG A 4 3.81 6.56 7.98
C ARG A 4 2.33 6.97 7.97
N GLY A 5 1.93 7.82 7.02
CA GLY A 5 0.57 8.36 6.94
C GLY A 5 -0.52 7.34 6.62
N GLU A 6 -0.14 6.18 6.08
CA GLU A 6 -1.04 5.10 5.67
C GLU A 6 -1.04 3.93 6.68
N ILE A 7 -0.21 4.01 7.73
CA ILE A 7 -0.16 2.96 8.74
C ILE A 7 -1.44 2.99 9.58
N SER A 8 -2.19 1.89 9.55
CA SER A 8 -3.21 1.60 10.55
C SER A 8 -2.55 1.05 11.83
N TRP A 9 -2.71 1.74 12.95
CA TRP A 9 -2.15 1.36 14.25
C TRP A 9 -3.18 1.53 15.37
N VAL A 10 -3.05 0.75 16.44
CA VAL A 10 -3.95 0.77 17.59
C VAL A 10 -3.30 1.55 18.73
N ASP A 11 -4.02 2.52 19.28
CA ASP A 11 -3.62 3.20 20.50
C ASP A 11 -4.13 2.41 21.72
N ALA A 12 -3.21 1.93 22.56
CA ALA A 12 -3.53 1.17 23.75
C ALA A 12 -4.18 2.00 24.87
N GLU A 13 -4.21 3.33 24.74
CA GLU A 13 -4.89 4.24 25.67
C GLU A 13 -6.38 4.46 25.32
N GLN A 14 -6.82 3.99 24.15
CA GLN A 14 -8.23 4.04 23.76
C GLN A 14 -9.08 3.06 24.57
N SER A 15 -10.39 3.32 24.59
CA SER A 15 -11.35 2.39 25.20
C SER A 15 -11.44 1.09 24.42
N GLU A 16 -11.78 -0.01 25.11
CA GLU A 16 -11.95 -1.32 24.49
C GLU A 16 -12.94 -1.30 23.31
N ASP A 17 -14.00 -0.48 23.39
CA ASP A 17 -14.99 -0.31 22.35
C ASP A 17 -14.49 0.47 21.13
N GLU A 18 -13.54 1.41 21.31
CA GLU A 18 -12.86 2.09 20.21
C GLU A 18 -11.92 1.14 19.47
N ILE A 19 -11.08 0.43 20.23
CA ILE A 19 -10.16 -0.56 19.68
C ILE A 19 -10.95 -1.64 18.92
N ARG A 20 -12.00 -2.20 19.53
CA ARG A 20 -12.86 -3.21 18.89
C ARG A 20 -13.45 -2.69 17.57
N ARG A 21 -13.99 -1.46 17.54
CA ARG A 21 -14.54 -0.87 16.32
C ARG A 21 -13.48 -0.68 15.23
N GLN A 22 -12.29 -0.23 15.59
CA GLN A 22 -11.18 -0.09 14.66
C GLN A 22 -10.78 -1.45 14.05
N LEU A 23 -10.61 -2.47 14.89
CA LEU A 23 -10.22 -3.82 14.45
C LEU A 23 -11.26 -4.47 13.52
N LEU A 24 -12.54 -4.20 13.73
CA LEU A 24 -13.62 -4.75 12.89
C LEU A 24 -13.84 -3.97 11.58
N SER A 25 -13.35 -2.74 11.48
CA SER A 25 -13.50 -1.89 10.28
C SER A 25 -12.27 -1.89 9.38
N SER A 26 -11.14 -2.36 9.88
CA SER A 26 -9.90 -2.44 9.11
C SER A 26 -9.77 -3.78 8.38
N PRO A 27 -9.26 -3.79 7.14
CA PRO A 27 -8.97 -5.03 6.40
C PRO A 27 -7.69 -5.73 6.88
N HIS A 28 -6.88 -5.09 7.73
CA HIS A 28 -5.55 -5.59 8.09
C HIS A 28 -5.59 -6.65 9.19
N SER A 29 -4.67 -7.61 9.11
CA SER A 29 -4.58 -8.72 10.07
C SER A 29 -3.60 -8.49 11.22
N LEU A 30 -2.70 -7.52 11.09
CA LEU A 30 -1.64 -7.18 12.04
C LEU A 30 -1.61 -5.68 12.23
N PHE A 31 -1.39 -5.23 13.47
CA PHE A 31 -1.33 -3.82 13.81
C PHE A 31 -0.12 -3.55 14.70
N PRO A 32 0.58 -2.42 14.49
CA PRO A 32 1.35 -1.81 15.55
C PRO A 32 0.39 -1.42 16.68
N VAL A 33 0.75 -1.76 17.91
CA VAL A 33 0.09 -1.27 19.12
C VAL A 33 1.02 -0.25 19.76
N CYS A 34 0.55 0.98 19.91
CA CYS A 34 1.33 2.11 20.41
C CYS A 34 0.65 2.76 21.62
N ARG A 35 1.32 3.73 22.25
CA ARG A 35 0.78 4.53 23.35
C ARG A 35 0.67 6.00 22.96
N GLY A 36 -0.54 6.49 22.72
CA GLY A 36 -0.84 7.89 22.40
C GLY A 36 -0.40 8.34 21.00
N GLU A 37 0.78 7.93 20.54
CA GLU A 37 1.29 8.23 19.20
C GLU A 37 2.02 7.05 18.57
N LEU A 38 2.10 7.07 17.23
CA LEU A 38 2.68 5.97 16.44
C LEU A 38 4.15 5.69 16.78
N ASP A 39 4.91 6.69 17.22
CA ASP A 39 6.33 6.54 17.57
C ASP A 39 6.55 5.75 18.87
N GLU A 40 5.54 5.72 19.75
CA GLU A 40 5.57 5.02 21.04
C GLU A 40 5.09 3.57 20.91
N ILE A 41 5.80 2.78 20.09
CA ILE A 41 5.44 1.39 19.78
C ILE A 41 5.67 0.48 21.00
N ILE A 42 4.63 -0.25 21.38
CA ILE A 42 4.68 -1.29 22.42
C ILE A 42 5.01 -2.65 21.79
N GLY A 43 4.39 -2.96 20.65
CA GLY A 43 4.59 -4.22 19.94
C GLY A 43 3.72 -4.35 18.70
N ILE A 44 3.74 -5.53 18.08
CA ILE A 44 2.92 -5.87 16.91
C ILE A 44 2.02 -7.04 17.27
N VAL A 45 0.72 -6.89 17.05
CA VAL A 45 -0.28 -7.89 17.45
C VAL A 45 -1.25 -8.18 16.32
N ARG A 46 -1.71 -9.43 16.23
CA ARG A 46 -2.77 -9.82 15.30
C ARG A 46 -4.12 -9.27 15.74
N ALA A 47 -4.91 -8.80 14.79
CA ALA A 47 -6.28 -8.30 15.02
C ALA A 47 -7.12 -9.30 15.83
N LYS A 48 -7.07 -10.57 15.39
CA LYS A 48 -7.79 -11.68 16.04
C LYS A 48 -7.37 -11.90 17.49
N GLU A 49 -6.09 -11.76 17.81
CA GLU A 49 -5.59 -11.96 19.18
C GLU A 49 -6.00 -10.80 20.08
N MET A 50 -5.94 -9.57 19.57
CA MET A 50 -6.46 -8.40 20.30
C MET A 50 -7.96 -8.51 20.55
N LEU A 51 -8.76 -8.95 19.58
CA LEU A 51 -10.19 -9.17 19.78
C LEU A 51 -10.47 -10.20 20.90
N VAL A 52 -9.72 -11.30 20.94
CA VAL A 52 -9.84 -12.32 22.01
C VAL A 52 -9.45 -11.76 23.38
N ALA A 53 -8.39 -10.96 23.43
CA ALA A 53 -7.93 -10.30 24.65
C ALA A 53 -8.99 -9.32 25.18
N LEU A 54 -9.59 -8.49 24.31
CA LEU A 54 -10.67 -7.57 24.66
C LEU A 54 -11.88 -8.31 25.23
N GLU A 55 -12.31 -9.41 24.61
CA GLU A 55 -13.42 -10.24 25.13
C GLU A 55 -13.12 -10.86 26.50
N SER A 56 -11.84 -11.07 26.82
CA SER A 56 -11.38 -11.65 28.08
C SER A 56 -11.05 -10.59 29.14
N GLY A 57 -11.21 -9.30 28.83
CA GLY A 57 -10.81 -8.19 29.70
C GLY A 57 -9.29 -8.09 29.92
N GLU A 58 -8.50 -8.63 29.00
CA GLU A 58 -7.04 -8.54 29.03
C GLU A 58 -6.56 -7.20 28.50
N ASN A 59 -5.46 -6.71 29.07
CA ASN A 59 -4.88 -5.44 28.67
C ASN A 59 -4.11 -5.55 27.34
N VAL A 60 -4.51 -4.79 26.33
CA VAL A 60 -3.90 -4.80 24.99
C VAL A 60 -2.42 -4.40 25.00
N ALA A 61 -2.00 -3.44 25.84
CA ALA A 61 -0.59 -3.08 25.97
C ALA A 61 0.26 -4.22 26.56
N ALA A 62 -0.28 -4.98 27.51
CA ALA A 62 0.41 -6.15 28.07
C ALA A 62 0.56 -7.25 27.01
N LEU A 63 -0.48 -7.51 26.22
CA LEU A 63 -0.42 -8.43 25.08
C LEU A 63 0.64 -8.00 24.06
N ALA A 64 0.66 -6.72 23.69
CA ALA A 64 1.63 -6.18 22.74
C ALA A 64 3.08 -6.28 23.24
N SER A 65 3.31 -6.06 24.53
CA SER A 65 4.65 -6.15 25.13
C SER A 65 5.28 -7.55 25.02
N ALA A 66 4.45 -8.60 24.86
CA ALA A 66 4.91 -9.97 24.64
C ALA A 66 5.31 -10.26 23.19
N SER A 67 5.00 -9.36 22.25
CA SER A 67 5.31 -9.46 20.82
C SER A 67 6.03 -8.19 20.32
N PRO A 68 7.32 -8.00 20.66
CA PRO A 68 8.06 -6.79 20.31
C PRO A 68 8.16 -6.58 18.80
N ALA A 69 8.08 -5.31 18.38
CA ALA A 69 8.30 -4.94 16.99
C ALA A 69 9.75 -5.15 16.58
N ILE A 70 9.96 -5.57 15.33
CA ILE A 70 11.28 -5.52 14.70
C ILE A 70 11.42 -4.14 14.07
N VAL A 71 12.39 -3.36 14.56
CA VAL A 71 12.64 -1.99 14.09
C VAL A 71 13.98 -1.93 13.37
N VAL A 72 14.02 -1.26 12.23
CA VAL A 72 15.23 -1.03 11.42
C VAL A 72 15.36 0.44 11.04
N PRO A 73 16.59 0.93 10.83
CA PRO A 73 16.78 2.29 10.32
C PRO A 73 16.40 2.37 8.84
N GLU A 74 15.92 3.53 8.40
CA GLU A 74 15.64 3.81 6.98
C GLU A 74 16.88 3.69 6.07
N THR A 75 18.07 3.78 6.66
CA THR A 75 19.36 3.61 5.96
C THR A 75 19.75 2.15 5.75
N LEU A 76 18.96 1.18 6.22
CA LEU A 76 19.24 -0.24 6.04
C LEU A 76 19.13 -0.64 4.57
N ASP A 77 20.18 -1.30 4.07
CA ASP A 77 20.21 -1.82 2.71
C ASP A 77 19.05 -2.80 2.43
N PRO A 78 18.37 -2.69 1.26
CA PRO A 78 17.24 -3.57 0.90
C PRO A 78 17.54 -5.06 0.92
N ILE A 79 18.77 -5.50 0.57
CA ILE A 79 19.14 -6.92 0.61
C ILE A 79 19.25 -7.40 2.06
N ASN A 80 19.74 -6.56 2.96
CA ASN A 80 19.75 -6.87 4.39
C ASN A 80 18.33 -6.87 5.00
N LEU A 81 17.45 -5.98 4.54
CA LEU A 81 16.05 -5.94 4.94
C LEU A 81 15.31 -7.26 4.62
N LEU A 82 15.57 -7.87 3.46
CA LEU A 82 15.08 -9.22 3.13
C LEU A 82 15.43 -10.25 4.20
N GLY A 83 16.68 -10.20 4.69
CA GLY A 83 17.15 -11.09 5.75
C GLY A 83 16.39 -10.88 7.06
N VAL A 84 16.00 -9.64 7.37
CA VAL A 84 15.18 -9.30 8.54
C VAL A 84 13.76 -9.80 8.37
N LEU A 85 13.11 -9.53 7.23
CA LEU A 85 11.75 -9.96 6.93
C LEU A 85 11.60 -11.48 6.97
N ARG A 86 12.58 -12.23 6.44
CA ARG A 86 12.60 -13.70 6.53
C ARG A 86 12.61 -14.21 7.97
N ARG A 87 13.20 -13.46 8.91
CA ARG A 87 13.22 -13.80 10.34
C ARG A 87 11.98 -13.31 11.08
N ALA A 88 11.21 -12.38 10.52
CA ALA A 88 10.00 -11.82 11.12
C ALA A 88 8.81 -12.80 11.18
N ARG A 89 8.93 -14.01 10.59
CA ARG A 89 7.97 -15.13 10.69
C ARG A 89 6.50 -14.72 10.45
N GLY A 90 6.26 -13.91 9.42
CA GLY A 90 4.91 -13.46 9.06
C GLY A 90 4.47 -12.15 9.72
N SER A 91 5.36 -11.48 10.46
CA SER A 91 5.20 -10.07 10.85
C SER A 91 5.80 -9.13 9.79
N PHE A 92 5.51 -7.84 9.91
CA PHE A 92 6.20 -6.75 9.23
C PHE A 92 7.31 -6.15 10.10
N VAL A 93 8.12 -5.29 9.47
CA VAL A 93 9.22 -4.54 10.09
C VAL A 93 8.85 -3.06 10.10
N ILE A 94 9.11 -2.38 11.21
CA ILE A 94 8.96 -0.93 11.33
C ILE A 94 10.25 -0.24 10.91
N VAL A 95 10.12 0.83 10.13
CA VAL A 95 11.25 1.64 9.66
C VAL A 95 11.26 2.97 10.41
N THR A 96 12.38 3.34 11.01
CA THR A 96 12.55 4.61 11.73
C THR A 96 13.73 5.42 11.20
N ASN A 97 13.70 6.73 11.43
CA ASN A 97 14.87 7.59 11.26
C ASN A 97 15.81 7.52 12.49
N GLU A 98 16.87 8.32 12.50
CA GLU A 98 17.87 8.38 13.56
C GLU A 98 17.35 8.91 14.90
N PHE A 99 16.19 9.59 14.89
CA PHE A 99 15.54 10.13 16.09
C PHE A 99 14.47 9.17 16.64
N GLY A 100 14.30 7.99 16.04
CA GLY A 100 13.28 7.01 16.43
C GLY A 100 11.89 7.28 15.85
N VAL A 101 11.75 8.28 14.98
CA VAL A 101 10.46 8.59 14.33
C VAL A 101 10.17 7.56 13.25
N VAL A 102 9.01 6.92 13.33
CA VAL A 102 8.51 5.95 12.36
C VAL A 102 8.31 6.63 11.01
N GLN A 103 9.02 6.14 9.99
CA GLN A 103 8.89 6.57 8.60
C GLN A 103 7.88 5.73 7.83
N GLY A 104 7.71 4.46 8.23
CA GLY A 104 6.88 3.50 7.53
C GLY A 104 6.97 2.10 8.12
N LEU A 105 6.32 1.17 7.46
CA LEU A 105 6.52 -0.27 7.68
C LEU A 105 6.76 -0.98 6.36
N VAL A 106 7.43 -2.13 6.44
CA VAL A 106 7.71 -2.99 5.30
C VAL A 106 7.24 -4.39 5.61
N THR A 107 6.45 -4.94 4.70
CA THR A 107 5.97 -6.31 4.71
C THR A 107 6.76 -7.16 3.71
N PRO A 108 6.67 -8.50 3.78
CA PRO A 108 7.16 -9.36 2.70
C PRO A 108 6.45 -9.13 1.35
N LEU A 109 5.23 -8.59 1.36
CA LEU A 109 4.47 -8.28 0.14
C LEU A 109 5.10 -7.10 -0.60
N ASP A 110 5.45 -6.02 0.09
CA ASP A 110 6.13 -4.85 -0.50
C ASP A 110 7.39 -5.24 -1.29
N VAL A 111 8.12 -6.21 -0.78
CA VAL A 111 9.32 -6.74 -1.43
C VAL A 111 8.96 -7.53 -2.68
N LEU A 112 7.92 -8.36 -2.58
CA LEU A 112 7.43 -9.14 -3.70
C LEU A 112 6.94 -8.21 -4.81
N GLU A 113 6.23 -7.14 -4.46
CA GLU A 113 5.74 -6.11 -5.39
C GLU A 113 6.86 -5.42 -6.14
N ALA A 114 7.94 -5.09 -5.46
CA ALA A 114 9.12 -4.50 -6.10
C ALA A 114 9.80 -5.43 -7.13
N ILE A 115 9.56 -6.74 -7.06
CA ILE A 115 10.14 -7.75 -7.97
C ILE A 115 9.14 -8.17 -9.06
N ALA A 116 7.88 -8.37 -8.68
CA ALA A 116 6.86 -9.01 -9.50
C ALA A 116 5.78 -8.04 -10.02
N GLY A 117 5.82 -6.77 -9.63
CA GLY A 117 4.76 -5.79 -9.91
C GLY A 117 3.70 -5.74 -8.81
N GLU A 118 2.83 -4.74 -8.89
CA GLU A 118 1.81 -4.45 -7.86
C GLU A 118 0.84 -5.61 -7.65
N PHE A 119 0.52 -5.90 -6.39
CA PHE A 119 -0.56 -6.81 -6.02
C PHE A 119 -1.69 -5.97 -5.43
N PRO A 120 -2.80 -5.77 -6.15
CA PRO A 120 -3.86 -4.90 -5.66
C PRO A 120 -4.41 -5.40 -4.32
N ASP A 121 -4.68 -4.47 -3.41
CA ASP A 121 -5.33 -4.78 -2.15
C ASP A 121 -6.76 -5.31 -2.37
N ALA A 122 -7.31 -6.00 -1.37
CA ALA A 122 -8.61 -6.69 -1.50
C ALA A 122 -9.79 -5.75 -1.85
N ASP A 123 -9.67 -4.47 -1.52
CA ASP A 123 -10.61 -3.39 -1.80
C ASP A 123 -10.20 -2.49 -2.97
N GLU A 124 -9.03 -2.73 -3.58
CA GLU A 124 -8.55 -1.94 -4.69
C GLU A 124 -9.12 -2.47 -6.02
N THR A 125 -9.75 -1.58 -6.78
CA THR A 125 -10.16 -1.92 -8.15
C THR A 125 -8.92 -1.98 -9.03
N PRO A 126 -8.74 -3.04 -9.85
CA PRO A 126 -7.60 -3.12 -10.73
C PRO A 126 -7.50 -1.88 -11.62
N GLU A 127 -6.28 -1.42 -11.84
CA GLU A 127 -6.02 -0.26 -12.70
C GLU A 127 -6.40 -0.50 -14.16
N ILE A 128 -6.27 -1.75 -14.62
CA ILE A 128 -6.56 -2.20 -15.98
C ILE A 128 -7.46 -3.43 -15.88
N VAL A 129 -8.64 -3.36 -16.47
CA VAL A 129 -9.62 -4.47 -16.50
C VAL A 129 -9.99 -4.76 -17.95
N ILE A 130 -10.10 -6.04 -18.32
CA ILE A 130 -10.62 -6.43 -19.64
C ILE A 130 -12.12 -6.09 -19.70
N ASP A 131 -12.53 -5.33 -20.72
CA ASP A 131 -13.92 -4.97 -20.98
C ASP A 131 -14.27 -5.24 -22.44
N GLY A 132 -14.99 -6.34 -22.68
CA GLY A 132 -15.33 -6.80 -24.03
C GLY A 132 -14.09 -7.09 -24.87
N ASP A 133 -13.98 -6.39 -26.01
CA ASP A 133 -12.85 -6.49 -26.94
C ASP A 133 -11.72 -5.49 -26.61
N GLY A 134 -11.80 -4.78 -25.47
CA GLY A 134 -10.84 -3.78 -25.06
C GLY A 134 -10.54 -3.80 -23.56
N TRP A 135 -10.11 -2.66 -23.03
CA TRP A 135 -9.74 -2.49 -21.63
C TRP A 135 -10.38 -1.24 -21.04
N LEU A 136 -10.87 -1.36 -19.82
CA LEU A 136 -11.20 -0.24 -18.95
C LEU A 136 -9.98 0.09 -18.10
N ILE A 137 -9.45 1.31 -18.24
CA ILE A 137 -8.20 1.73 -17.62
C ILE A 137 -8.45 2.98 -16.78
N LYS A 138 -7.93 3.03 -15.55
CA LYS A 138 -7.98 4.24 -14.73
C LYS A 138 -7.12 5.34 -15.37
N GLY A 139 -7.63 6.56 -15.40
CA GLY A 139 -6.88 7.70 -15.95
C GLY A 139 -5.57 8.00 -15.20
N SER A 140 -5.48 7.60 -13.94
CA SER A 140 -4.28 7.73 -13.10
C SER A 140 -3.18 6.73 -13.42
N THR A 141 -3.48 5.66 -14.17
CA THR A 141 -2.54 4.58 -14.47
C THR A 141 -1.29 5.12 -15.13
N ASP A 142 -0.14 4.67 -14.64
CA ASP A 142 1.18 5.00 -15.18
C ASP A 142 1.30 4.45 -16.62
N LEU A 143 1.79 5.28 -17.53
CA LEU A 143 1.83 4.94 -18.94
C LEU A 143 2.84 3.82 -19.23
N HIS A 144 3.94 3.78 -18.49
CA HIS A 144 4.94 2.72 -18.61
C HIS A 144 4.40 1.38 -18.10
N ALA A 145 3.67 1.41 -16.96
CA ALA A 145 2.98 0.24 -16.44
C ALA A 145 1.94 -0.30 -17.46
N LEU A 146 1.16 0.57 -18.09
CA LEU A 146 0.21 0.20 -19.15
C LEU A 146 0.92 -0.48 -20.34
N GLN A 147 2.02 0.10 -20.82
CA GLN A 147 2.79 -0.44 -21.95
C GLN A 147 3.30 -1.85 -21.66
N GLN A 148 3.86 -2.07 -20.45
CA GLN A 148 4.32 -3.38 -20.03
C GLN A 148 3.15 -4.38 -19.91
N ALA A 149 2.05 -3.97 -19.29
CA ALA A 149 0.89 -4.84 -19.06
C ALA A 149 0.24 -5.32 -20.36
N LEU A 150 0.19 -4.47 -21.38
CA LEU A 150 -0.44 -4.76 -22.67
C LEU A 150 0.54 -5.17 -23.77
N GLY A 151 1.85 -5.17 -23.48
CA GLY A 151 2.90 -5.49 -24.46
C GLY A 151 2.94 -4.51 -25.63
N LEU A 152 2.68 -3.23 -25.37
CA LEU A 152 2.62 -2.18 -26.38
C LEU A 152 4.02 -1.60 -26.66
N ASP A 153 4.23 -1.18 -27.90
CA ASP A 153 5.35 -0.31 -28.25
C ASP A 153 5.21 1.05 -27.51
N PRO A 154 6.31 1.83 -27.39
CA PRO A 154 6.26 3.14 -26.75
C PRO A 154 5.15 4.02 -27.35
N LEU A 155 4.20 4.41 -26.51
CA LEU A 155 3.02 5.20 -26.88
C LEU A 155 3.33 6.70 -27.03
N ILE A 156 4.45 7.14 -26.46
CA ILE A 156 4.96 8.51 -26.50
C ILE A 156 6.42 8.50 -26.93
N ASN A 157 6.88 9.60 -27.49
CA ASN A 157 8.31 9.80 -27.74
C ASN A 157 9.02 10.17 -26.43
N ASP A 158 10.31 9.85 -26.30
CA ASP A 158 11.11 10.13 -25.10
C ASP A 158 11.17 11.62 -24.71
N ASP A 159 10.80 12.53 -25.63
CA ASP A 159 10.77 13.99 -25.42
C ASP A 159 9.44 14.51 -24.82
N GLU A 160 8.43 13.64 -24.62
CA GLU A 160 7.12 14.02 -24.08
C GLU A 160 7.02 13.72 -22.57
N ASP A 161 6.85 14.77 -21.75
CA ASP A 161 6.67 14.69 -20.30
C ASP A 161 5.23 14.22 -19.91
N ILE A 162 4.83 13.02 -20.34
CA ILE A 162 3.51 12.43 -20.06
C ILE A 162 3.66 11.16 -19.23
N ALA A 163 3.19 11.19 -17.99
CA ALA A 163 3.32 10.06 -17.06
C ALA A 163 2.10 9.14 -17.02
N THR A 164 0.89 9.61 -17.37
CA THR A 164 -0.35 8.86 -17.13
C THR A 164 -1.21 8.70 -18.39
N VAL A 165 -2.12 7.72 -18.36
CA VAL A 165 -3.11 7.48 -19.42
C VAL A 165 -4.00 8.70 -19.65
N ALA A 166 -4.49 9.35 -18.59
CA ALA A 166 -5.25 10.59 -18.74
C ALA A 166 -4.41 11.70 -19.39
N GLY A 167 -3.13 11.81 -19.04
CA GLY A 167 -2.20 12.75 -19.67
C GLY A 167 -2.05 12.49 -21.16
N LEU A 168 -1.92 11.22 -21.56
CA LEU A 168 -1.84 10.82 -22.97
C LEU A 168 -3.13 11.20 -23.73
N VAL A 169 -4.30 10.86 -23.18
CA VAL A 169 -5.59 11.15 -23.81
C VAL A 169 -5.81 12.66 -23.97
N ILE A 170 -5.48 13.45 -22.94
CA ILE A 170 -5.61 14.92 -22.99
C ILE A 170 -4.65 15.51 -24.01
N SER A 171 -3.40 15.02 -24.06
CA SER A 171 -2.40 15.45 -25.04
C SER A 171 -2.87 15.19 -26.47
N ALA A 172 -3.34 13.97 -26.76
CA ALA A 172 -3.82 13.58 -28.08
C ALA A 172 -5.10 14.35 -28.50
N ASN A 173 -6.00 14.62 -27.55
CA ASN A 173 -7.25 15.32 -27.81
C ASN A 173 -7.11 16.86 -27.83
N GLY A 174 -6.03 17.40 -27.25
CA GLY A 174 -5.78 18.84 -27.11
C GLY A 174 -6.62 19.56 -26.05
N HIS A 175 -7.58 18.85 -25.43
CA HIS A 175 -8.39 19.31 -24.31
C HIS A 175 -8.91 18.12 -23.49
N ILE A 176 -9.47 18.39 -22.31
CA ILE A 176 -10.12 17.36 -21.48
C ILE A 176 -11.30 16.78 -22.26
N PRO A 177 -11.33 15.47 -22.55
CA PRO A 177 -12.42 14.83 -23.28
C PRO A 177 -13.68 14.70 -22.39
N ARG A 178 -14.83 14.51 -23.02
CA ARG A 178 -16.09 14.19 -22.36
C ARG A 178 -16.37 12.70 -22.45
N ILE A 179 -17.15 12.19 -21.50
CA ILE A 179 -17.60 10.80 -21.47
C ILE A 179 -18.21 10.44 -22.85
N GLY A 180 -17.70 9.38 -23.46
CA GLY A 180 -18.13 8.89 -24.76
C GLY A 180 -17.46 9.53 -25.99
N ASP A 181 -16.50 10.44 -25.80
CA ASP A 181 -15.63 10.88 -26.91
C ASP A 181 -14.76 9.70 -27.40
N VAL A 182 -14.17 9.81 -28.59
CA VAL A 182 -13.23 8.80 -29.10
C VAL A 182 -11.94 9.50 -29.49
N VAL A 183 -10.84 9.14 -28.82
CA VAL A 183 -9.52 9.74 -29.05
C VAL A 183 -8.61 8.68 -29.67
N SER A 184 -7.93 9.03 -30.75
CA SER A 184 -6.93 8.15 -31.38
C SER A 184 -5.53 8.68 -31.10
N ALA A 185 -4.70 7.90 -30.41
CA ALA A 185 -3.27 8.15 -30.32
C ALA A 185 -2.52 7.07 -31.12
N SER A 186 -1.30 7.33 -31.56
CA SER A 186 -0.51 6.40 -32.37
C SER A 186 -0.51 4.98 -31.76
N ALA A 187 -1.19 4.06 -32.48
CA ALA A 187 -1.42 2.64 -32.19
C ALA A 187 -2.59 2.25 -31.26
N ALA A 188 -3.37 3.17 -30.66
CA ALA A 188 -4.52 2.81 -29.82
C ALA A 188 -5.69 3.81 -29.88
N ALA A 189 -6.93 3.29 -29.84
CA ALA A 189 -8.14 4.08 -29.68
C ALA A 189 -8.58 4.08 -28.21
N PHE A 190 -8.87 5.26 -27.66
CA PHE A 190 -9.26 5.48 -26.28
C PHE A 190 -10.69 6.03 -26.22
N LEU A 191 -11.48 5.49 -25.28
CA LEU A 191 -12.83 5.93 -24.94
C LEU A 191 -12.82 6.46 -23.49
N PRO A 192 -13.12 7.75 -23.23
CA PRO A 192 -13.23 8.32 -21.91
C PRO A 192 -14.59 8.09 -21.24
#